data_AF-A0A966B3E1-F1
#
_entry.id   AF-A0A966B3E1-F1
#
_cell.length_a   1.000
_cell.length_b   1.000
_cell.length_c   1.000
_cell.angle_alpha   90.00
_cell.angle_beta   90.00
_cell.angle_gamma   90.00
#
_symmetry.space_group_name_H-M   'P 1'
#
loop_
_entity.id
_entity.type
_entity.pdbx_description
1 polymer ?
#
loop_
_entity_poly.entity_id
_entity_poly.type
_entity_poly.pdbx_seq_one_letter_code
_entity_poly.pdbx_strand_id
1 'polypeptide(L)'
;GSLVGRFDPVSLGKTGPFDASNGLVLGFNNTNSAGIGSNQGQLANQEGASLVRTGSELAIPLNLIGSPKGEIKICIMINGHGHDYLSNQFLGSMPEWTSNLGTNGQGDFVQDSSLKEIDLNNYGGDQFFVVPSLAAPLQVIDLSYETESKEFSITWTSDSDSFYTLESSVDLRSWQELDDGIESQGEETTHDLILVDKNKSRFFRLVEE
;
A
#
# COMPACT_ATOMS: atom_id res chain seq x y z
N GLY A 1 -15.96 5.59 1.26
CA GLY A 1 -15.43 5.25 -0.08
C GLY A 1 -16.16 4.06 -0.68
N SER A 2 -16.95 4.27 -1.72
CA SER A 2 -17.45 3.17 -2.56
C SER A 2 -16.26 2.60 -3.35
N LEU A 3 -15.92 1.33 -3.14
CA LEU A 3 -14.90 0.63 -3.91
C LEU A 3 -15.27 0.64 -5.40
N VAL A 4 -14.69 1.58 -6.14
CA VAL A 4 -14.73 1.63 -7.59
C VAL A 4 -13.81 0.52 -8.09
N GLY A 5 -14.39 -0.61 -8.50
CA GLY A 5 -13.66 -1.63 -9.28
C GLY A 5 -13.59 -3.05 -8.73
N ARG A 6 -14.51 -3.50 -7.86
CA ARG A 6 -14.67 -4.95 -7.62
C ARG A 6 -14.96 -5.62 -8.98
N PHE A 7 -14.17 -6.60 -9.42
CA PHE A 7 -14.55 -7.43 -10.57
C PHE A 7 -15.95 -8.00 -10.32
N ASP A 8 -16.85 -7.76 -11.27
CA ASP A 8 -18.19 -8.33 -11.33
C ASP A 8 -18.20 -9.49 -12.34
N PRO A 9 -18.00 -10.76 -11.92
CA PRO A 9 -18.05 -11.91 -12.81
C PRO A 9 -19.50 -12.39 -12.99
N VAL A 10 -20.50 -11.50 -13.07
CA VAL A 10 -21.86 -11.93 -13.36
C VAL A 10 -22.04 -11.96 -14.89
N SER A 11 -21.70 -13.10 -15.49
CA SER A 11 -22.57 -13.79 -16.48
C SER A 11 -21.94 -14.92 -17.30
N LEU A 12 -20.73 -15.43 -17.00
CA LEU A 12 -20.22 -16.65 -17.65
C LEU A 12 -19.47 -17.56 -16.67
N GLY A 13 -20.23 -18.38 -15.95
CA GLY A 13 -19.82 -19.66 -15.38
C GLY A 13 -18.42 -19.78 -14.76
N LYS A 14 -18.39 -19.72 -13.41
CA LYS A 14 -17.32 -20.16 -12.49
C LYS A 14 -16.10 -19.24 -12.34
N THR A 15 -16.22 -18.21 -11.51
CA THR A 15 -15.33 -17.90 -10.35
C THR A 15 -15.75 -16.54 -9.76
N GLY A 16 -16.56 -16.57 -8.70
CA GLY A 16 -16.85 -15.37 -7.91
C GLY A 16 -15.67 -15.02 -6.98
N PRO A 17 -15.70 -13.85 -6.32
CA PRO A 17 -14.77 -13.58 -5.24
C PRO A 17 -14.96 -14.58 -4.10
N PHE A 18 -13.86 -15.12 -3.60
CA PHE A 18 -13.82 -15.94 -2.39
C PHE A 18 -13.60 -15.00 -1.20
N ASP A 19 -14.61 -14.91 -0.34
CA ASP A 19 -14.55 -14.12 0.90
C ASP A 19 -14.21 -15.07 2.06
N ALA A 20 -13.06 -14.85 2.69
CA ALA A 20 -12.69 -15.55 3.91
C ALA A 20 -13.35 -14.89 5.14
N SER A 21 -13.56 -15.66 6.20
CA SER A 21 -14.24 -15.18 7.42
C SER A 21 -13.52 -14.03 8.14
N ASN A 22 -12.27 -13.78 7.80
CA ASN A 22 -11.44 -12.69 8.32
C ASN A 22 -11.44 -11.43 7.42
N GLY A 23 -12.29 -11.40 6.39
CA GLY A 23 -12.43 -10.26 5.48
C GLY A 23 -11.41 -10.23 4.33
N LEU A 24 -10.57 -11.26 4.19
CA LEU A 24 -9.73 -11.41 2.99
C LEU A 24 -10.61 -11.77 1.79
N VAL A 25 -10.38 -11.10 0.67
CA VAL A 25 -11.12 -11.32 -0.57
C VAL A 25 -10.16 -11.69 -1.69
N LEU A 26 -10.45 -12.78 -2.41
CA LEU A 26 -9.71 -13.20 -3.58
C LEU A 26 -10.63 -13.28 -4.81
N GLY A 27 -10.36 -12.48 -5.83
CA GLY A 27 -10.94 -12.60 -7.16
C GLY A 27 -10.00 -13.32 -8.11
N PHE A 28 -10.55 -14.14 -9.01
CA PHE A 28 -9.76 -14.80 -10.05
C PHE A 28 -10.54 -14.87 -11.36
N ASN A 29 -9.94 -14.39 -12.44
CA ASN A 29 -10.42 -14.51 -13.80
C ASN A 29 -9.24 -14.80 -14.74
N ASN A 30 -9.16 -16.04 -15.23
CA ASN A 30 -8.09 -16.48 -16.12
C ASN A 30 -8.53 -16.60 -17.58
N THR A 31 -9.45 -15.76 -18.05
CA THR A 31 -9.87 -15.79 -19.46
C THR A 31 -8.75 -15.34 -20.41
N ASN A 32 -7.73 -14.62 -19.94
CA ASN A 32 -6.48 -14.40 -20.68
C ASN A 32 -5.49 -15.58 -20.49
N SER A 33 -5.93 -16.79 -20.80
CA SER A 33 -5.12 -18.01 -20.58
C SER A 33 -3.94 -18.14 -21.55
N ALA A 34 -3.91 -17.37 -22.63
CA ALA A 34 -2.78 -17.31 -23.57
C ALA A 34 -1.60 -16.48 -23.02
N GLY A 35 -1.85 -15.65 -22.00
CA GLY A 35 -0.86 -14.77 -21.41
C GLY A 35 -0.42 -13.62 -22.33
N ILE A 36 0.54 -12.83 -21.84
CA ILE A 36 1.19 -11.78 -22.62
C ILE A 36 2.63 -12.21 -22.85
N GLY A 37 2.90 -12.65 -24.08
CA GLY A 37 4.22 -13.11 -24.50
C GLY A 37 5.10 -12.00 -25.08
N SER A 38 6.30 -12.41 -25.46
CA SER A 38 7.30 -11.66 -26.21
C SER A 38 8.14 -12.63 -27.05
N ASN A 39 9.13 -12.10 -27.78
CA ASN A 39 10.15 -12.97 -28.37
C ASN A 39 11.02 -13.59 -27.26
N GLN A 40 11.64 -14.72 -27.58
CA GLN A 40 12.51 -15.43 -26.64
C GLN A 40 13.57 -14.50 -26.04
N GLY A 41 13.70 -14.56 -24.71
CA GLY A 41 14.69 -13.81 -23.95
C GLY A 41 14.32 -12.35 -23.67
N GLN A 42 13.21 -11.84 -24.21
CA GLN A 42 12.79 -10.45 -24.04
C GLN A 42 11.69 -10.29 -22.99
N LEU A 43 11.57 -9.08 -22.43
CA LEU A 43 10.43 -8.72 -21.60
C LEU A 43 9.10 -8.89 -22.34
N ALA A 44 8.03 -9.21 -21.60
CA ALA A 44 6.67 -9.29 -22.13
C ALA A 44 6.26 -7.99 -22.84
N ASN A 45 5.39 -8.08 -23.85
CA ASN A 45 4.88 -6.91 -24.55
C ASN A 45 4.11 -5.98 -23.60
N GLN A 46 4.66 -4.79 -23.33
CA GLN A 46 4.12 -3.85 -22.32
C GLN A 46 2.77 -3.24 -22.73
N GLU A 47 2.57 -2.99 -24.03
CA GLU A 47 1.31 -2.48 -24.57
C GLU A 47 0.18 -3.50 -24.35
N GLY A 48 0.41 -4.76 -24.70
CA GLY A 48 -0.51 -5.87 -24.45
C GLY A 48 -0.76 -6.09 -22.96
N ALA A 49 0.27 -5.98 -22.12
CA ALA A 49 0.13 -6.06 -20.67
C ALA A 49 -0.81 -4.96 -20.12
N SER A 50 -0.67 -3.72 -20.61
CA SER A 50 -1.53 -2.59 -20.19
C SER A 50 -3.01 -2.75 -20.58
N LEU A 51 -3.32 -3.62 -21.54
CA LEU A 51 -4.68 -3.92 -22.01
C LEU A 51 -5.32 -5.09 -21.26
N VAL A 52 -4.58 -5.79 -20.41
CA VAL A 52 -5.12 -6.91 -19.62
C VAL A 52 -6.17 -6.38 -18.64
N ARG A 53 -7.35 -7.02 -18.63
CA ARG A 53 -8.49 -6.73 -17.75
C ARG A 53 -8.99 -7.99 -17.05
N THR A 54 -8.11 -8.97 -16.87
CA THR A 54 -8.42 -10.29 -16.30
C THR A 54 -7.20 -10.74 -15.50
N GLY A 55 -7.38 -11.33 -14.33
CA GLY A 55 -6.26 -11.84 -13.54
C GLY A 55 -6.70 -12.21 -12.13
N SER A 56 -5.80 -12.03 -11.18
CA SER A 56 -6.06 -12.22 -9.75
C SER A 56 -6.20 -10.87 -9.05
N GLU A 57 -7.18 -10.75 -8.16
CA GLU A 57 -7.34 -9.61 -7.28
C GLU A 57 -7.30 -10.09 -5.83
N LEU A 58 -6.53 -9.41 -4.99
CA LEU A 58 -6.41 -9.76 -3.57
C LEU A 58 -6.63 -8.52 -2.72
N ALA A 59 -7.64 -8.57 -1.84
CA ALA A 59 -7.82 -7.57 -0.80
C ALA A 59 -7.45 -8.17 0.55
N ILE A 60 -6.50 -7.53 1.24
CA ILE A 60 -6.06 -7.91 2.57
C ILE A 60 -6.43 -6.78 3.53
N PRO A 61 -7.31 -7.01 4.51
CA PRO A 61 -7.55 -6.05 5.56
C PRO A 61 -6.26 -5.68 6.31
N LEU A 62 -6.01 -4.38 6.49
CA LEU A 62 -4.78 -3.90 7.15
C LEU A 62 -4.64 -4.42 8.58
N ASN A 63 -5.73 -4.66 9.30
CA ASN A 63 -5.67 -5.27 10.63
C ASN A 63 -5.08 -6.69 10.64
N LEU A 64 -5.01 -7.38 9.50
CA LEU A 64 -4.38 -8.71 9.38
C LEU A 64 -2.86 -8.64 9.16
N ILE A 65 -2.35 -7.54 8.59
CA ILE A 65 -0.92 -7.36 8.27
C ILE A 65 -0.25 -6.22 9.04
N GLY A 66 -1.04 -5.49 9.83
CA GLY A 66 -0.65 -4.24 10.48
C GLY A 66 -0.87 -3.02 9.58
N SER A 67 -0.98 -1.83 10.20
CA SER A 67 -0.98 -0.58 9.45
C SER A 67 0.43 -0.30 8.91
N PRO A 68 0.60 -0.12 7.60
CA PRO A 68 1.89 0.17 7.01
C PRO A 68 2.42 1.51 7.56
N LYS A 69 3.68 1.55 7.96
CA LYS A 69 4.38 2.78 8.39
C LYS A 69 5.27 3.37 7.29
N GLY A 70 5.17 2.85 6.08
CA GLY A 70 5.98 3.18 4.93
C GLY A 70 5.51 2.38 3.71
N GLU A 71 6.32 2.38 2.65
CA GLU A 71 6.04 1.67 1.40
C GLU A 71 5.71 0.19 1.62
N ILE A 72 4.67 -0.29 0.94
CA ILE A 72 4.37 -1.71 0.86
C ILE A 72 5.01 -2.25 -0.42
N LYS A 73 5.98 -3.14 -0.27
CA LYS A 73 6.62 -3.84 -1.39
C LYS A 73 5.90 -5.16 -1.64
N ILE A 74 5.41 -5.34 -2.85
CA ILE A 74 4.67 -6.54 -3.25
C ILE A 74 5.50 -7.33 -4.27
N CYS A 75 5.85 -8.56 -3.89
CA CYS A 75 6.45 -9.56 -4.77
C CYS A 75 5.41 -10.65 -5.05
N ILE A 76 5.12 -10.89 -6.33
CA ILE A 76 4.24 -11.98 -6.79
C ILE A 76 5.01 -12.81 -7.80
N MET A 77 5.00 -14.12 -7.59
CA MET A 77 5.73 -15.11 -8.36
C MET A 77 4.92 -16.40 -8.44
N ILE A 78 5.22 -17.23 -9.44
CA ILE A 78 4.57 -18.51 -9.68
C ILE A 78 5.59 -19.63 -9.46
N ASN A 79 5.21 -20.67 -8.72
CA ASN A 79 6.05 -21.84 -8.51
C ASN A 79 5.41 -23.12 -9.07
N GLY A 80 6.23 -24.14 -9.33
CA GLY A 80 5.77 -25.46 -9.74
C GLY A 80 5.15 -26.26 -8.59
N HIS A 81 4.34 -27.28 -8.92
CA HIS A 81 3.67 -28.16 -7.95
C HIS A 81 4.65 -28.79 -6.92
N GLY A 82 5.85 -29.15 -7.36
CA GLY A 82 6.88 -29.74 -6.51
C GLY A 82 7.64 -28.74 -5.64
N HIS A 83 7.38 -27.44 -5.77
CA HIS A 83 8.19 -26.36 -5.16
C HIS A 83 9.69 -26.51 -5.46
N ASP A 84 10.01 -26.95 -6.67
CA ASP A 84 11.34 -27.24 -7.20
C ASP A 84 11.81 -26.19 -8.23
N TYR A 85 10.86 -25.43 -8.77
CA TYR A 85 11.11 -24.33 -9.69
C TYR A 85 10.22 -23.11 -9.39
N LEU A 86 10.79 -21.91 -9.56
CA LEU A 86 10.06 -20.66 -9.77
C LEU A 86 10.02 -20.33 -11.26
N SER A 87 8.86 -19.89 -11.75
CA SER A 87 8.75 -19.30 -13.07
C SER A 87 9.51 -17.97 -13.12
N ASN A 88 10.07 -17.62 -14.28
CA ASN A 88 10.58 -16.27 -14.52
C ASN A 88 9.47 -15.19 -14.63
N GLN A 89 8.21 -15.56 -14.46
CA GLN A 89 7.06 -14.66 -14.40
C GLN A 89 6.92 -14.04 -13.00
N PHE A 90 7.68 -12.97 -12.77
CA PHE A 90 7.57 -12.12 -11.59
C PHE A 90 6.82 -10.83 -11.93
N LEU A 91 5.96 -10.37 -11.01
CA LEU A 91 5.25 -9.10 -11.22
C LEU A 91 6.18 -7.88 -11.17
N GLY A 92 7.27 -7.93 -10.38
CA GLY A 92 8.36 -6.94 -10.43
C GLY A 92 9.30 -7.09 -11.62
N SER A 93 9.02 -8.03 -12.54
CA SER A 93 9.91 -8.45 -13.63
C SER A 93 11.20 -9.14 -13.18
N MET A 94 11.74 -9.96 -14.08
CA MET A 94 13.12 -10.45 -14.03
C MET A 94 13.94 -9.79 -15.14
N PRO A 95 15.28 -9.79 -15.07
CA PRO A 95 16.12 -9.40 -16.19
C PRO A 95 15.80 -10.19 -17.46
N GLU A 96 16.02 -9.58 -18.63
CA GLU A 96 16.00 -10.31 -19.90
C GLU A 96 16.91 -11.54 -19.84
N TRP A 97 16.55 -12.58 -20.60
CA TRP A 97 17.23 -13.88 -20.62
C TRP A 97 17.18 -14.68 -19.31
N THR A 98 16.47 -14.21 -18.29
CA THR A 98 16.27 -15.01 -17.08
C THR A 98 15.38 -16.21 -17.40
N SER A 99 15.93 -17.41 -17.22
CA SER A 99 15.18 -18.67 -17.30
C SER A 99 14.34 -18.87 -16.03
N ASN A 100 13.48 -19.91 -16.02
CA ASN A 100 12.89 -20.36 -14.76
C ASN A 100 14.00 -20.66 -13.75
N LEU A 101 13.77 -20.33 -12.48
CA LEU A 101 14.76 -20.51 -11.43
C LEU A 101 14.56 -21.88 -10.81
N GLY A 102 15.58 -22.73 -10.91
CA GLY A 102 15.70 -23.87 -10.03
C GLY A 102 15.91 -23.41 -8.58
N THR A 103 15.84 -24.32 -7.63
CA THR A 103 16.10 -24.06 -6.20
C THR A 103 17.46 -23.42 -5.90
N ASN A 104 18.42 -23.49 -6.82
CA ASN A 104 19.72 -22.79 -6.74
C ASN A 104 19.74 -21.40 -7.39
N GLY A 105 18.61 -20.94 -7.94
CA GLY A 105 18.49 -19.69 -8.68
C GLY A 105 19.03 -19.73 -10.13
N GLN A 106 19.62 -20.83 -10.59
CA GLN A 106 20.30 -20.90 -11.90
C GLN A 106 19.53 -21.68 -12.97
N GLY A 107 18.37 -22.24 -12.63
CA GLY A 107 17.51 -22.97 -13.57
C GLY A 107 17.74 -24.49 -13.60
N ASP A 108 18.61 -24.99 -12.73
CA ASP A 108 18.85 -26.43 -12.60
C ASP A 108 18.00 -27.04 -11.49
N PHE A 109 17.51 -28.26 -11.72
CA PHE A 109 16.96 -29.07 -10.63
C PHE A 109 18.10 -29.50 -9.73
N VAL A 110 18.00 -29.15 -8.44
CA VAL A 110 18.94 -29.62 -7.42
C VAL A 110 18.19 -30.53 -6.45
N GLN A 111 18.66 -31.75 -6.30
CA GLN A 111 18.09 -32.69 -5.34
C GLN A 111 18.26 -32.16 -3.90
N ASP A 112 17.26 -32.41 -3.04
CA ASP A 112 17.28 -32.06 -1.61
C ASP A 112 17.50 -30.56 -1.32
N SER A 113 16.88 -29.71 -2.12
CA SER A 113 16.98 -28.25 -2.00
C SER A 113 15.60 -27.58 -1.96
N SER A 114 15.56 -26.27 -1.76
CA SER A 114 14.32 -25.52 -1.55
C SER A 114 14.36 -24.15 -2.21
N LEU A 115 13.21 -23.64 -2.68
CA LEU A 115 13.09 -22.30 -3.25
C LEU A 115 13.48 -21.18 -2.28
N LYS A 116 13.51 -21.44 -0.97
CA LYS A 116 13.98 -20.46 0.03
C LYS A 116 15.45 -20.08 -0.14
N GLU A 117 16.23 -20.91 -0.83
CA GLU A 117 17.66 -20.69 -1.08
C GLU A 117 17.89 -19.68 -2.22
N ILE A 118 16.83 -19.30 -2.95
CA ILE A 118 16.89 -18.29 -3.99
C ILE A 118 16.97 -16.91 -3.35
N ASP A 119 18.12 -16.26 -3.48
CA ASP A 119 18.31 -14.86 -3.12
C ASP A 119 18.07 -13.97 -4.35
N LEU A 120 17.00 -13.18 -4.30
CA LEU A 120 16.63 -12.28 -5.39
C LEU A 120 17.61 -11.11 -5.55
N ASN A 121 18.46 -10.82 -4.57
CA ASN A 121 19.52 -9.81 -4.70
C ASN A 121 20.59 -10.18 -5.75
N ASN A 122 20.60 -11.44 -6.21
CA ASN A 122 21.49 -11.89 -7.29
C ASN A 122 21.01 -11.49 -8.70
N TYR A 123 19.82 -10.91 -8.84
CA TYR A 123 19.28 -10.47 -10.11
C TYR A 123 19.20 -8.94 -10.17
N GLY A 124 19.36 -8.39 -11.37
CA GLY A 124 19.26 -6.95 -11.58
C GLY A 124 17.81 -6.46 -11.48
N GLY A 125 17.62 -5.24 -10.96
CA GLY A 125 16.32 -4.61 -10.81
C GLY A 125 15.54 -5.09 -9.59
N ASP A 126 14.36 -4.53 -9.38
CA ASP A 126 13.50 -4.84 -8.24
C ASP A 126 12.48 -5.91 -8.61
N GLN A 127 12.57 -7.12 -8.03
CA GLN A 127 11.58 -8.19 -8.24
C GLN A 127 10.28 -7.99 -7.44
N PHE A 128 9.96 -6.73 -7.13
CA PHE A 128 8.76 -6.27 -6.48
C PHE A 128 8.30 -4.97 -7.12
N PHE A 129 7.03 -4.62 -6.94
CA PHE A 129 6.58 -3.26 -7.15
C PHE A 129 6.24 -2.62 -5.81
N VAL A 130 6.32 -1.30 -5.76
CA VAL A 130 5.97 -0.52 -4.59
C VAL A 130 4.53 -0.06 -4.73
N VAL A 131 3.71 -0.36 -3.74
CA VAL A 131 2.47 0.37 -3.53
C VAL A 131 2.84 1.65 -2.79
N PRO A 132 2.71 2.82 -3.44
CA PRO A 132 3.03 4.08 -2.79
C PRO A 132 2.16 4.22 -1.53
N SER A 133 2.76 4.72 -0.45
CA SER A 133 2.00 5.23 0.68
C SER A 133 1.18 6.41 0.16
N LEU A 134 -0.14 6.25 0.06
CA LEU A 134 -1.01 7.34 -0.41
C LEU A 134 -1.19 8.43 0.65
N ALA A 135 -0.95 8.12 1.93
CA ALA A 135 -0.99 9.11 2.98
C ALA A 135 0.41 9.69 3.19
N ALA A 136 0.56 10.99 2.99
CA ALA A 136 1.61 11.71 3.69
C ALA A 136 1.36 11.49 5.20
N PRO A 137 2.38 11.18 6.01
CA PRO A 137 2.17 11.02 7.44
C PRO A 137 1.53 12.30 7.99
N LEU A 138 0.45 12.18 8.74
CA LEU A 138 -0.15 13.31 9.47
C LEU A 138 0.91 13.89 10.42
N GLN A 139 1.35 15.10 10.12
CA GLN A 139 2.44 15.77 10.81
C GLN A 139 2.11 17.25 10.98
N VAL A 140 2.32 17.76 12.18
CA VAL A 140 2.36 19.20 12.42
C VAL A 140 3.66 19.74 11.82
N ILE A 141 3.53 20.62 10.83
CA ILE A 141 4.65 21.18 10.07
C ILE A 141 4.98 22.62 10.45
N ASP A 142 4.02 23.36 11.01
CA ASP A 142 4.26 24.69 11.57
C ASP A 142 3.40 24.97 12.81
N LEU A 143 3.95 25.77 13.72
CA LEU A 143 3.33 26.18 14.98
C LEU A 143 3.75 27.61 15.30
N SER A 144 2.78 28.51 15.40
CA SER A 144 3.03 29.88 15.83
C SER A 144 2.06 30.31 16.93
N TYR A 145 2.55 31.19 17.82
CA TYR A 145 1.76 31.74 18.91
C TYR A 145 2.17 33.20 19.15
N GLU A 146 1.20 34.11 19.04
CA GLU A 146 1.40 35.51 19.39
C GLU A 146 0.92 35.76 20.82
N THR A 147 1.82 36.29 21.65
CA THR A 147 1.59 36.47 23.08
C THR A 147 0.57 37.55 23.42
N GLU A 148 0.47 38.60 22.60
CA GLU A 148 -0.43 39.73 22.86
C GLU A 148 -1.87 39.41 22.47
N SER A 149 -2.09 38.90 21.26
CA SER A 149 -3.41 38.51 20.75
C SER A 149 -3.87 37.16 21.28
N LYS A 150 -2.94 36.32 21.77
CA LYS A 150 -3.13 34.90 22.11
C LYS A 150 -3.57 34.05 20.92
N GLU A 151 -3.29 34.55 19.72
CA GLU A 151 -3.55 33.87 18.48
C GLU A 151 -2.55 32.74 18.32
N PHE A 152 -3.07 31.55 18.07
CA PHE A 152 -2.32 30.34 17.86
C PHE A 152 -2.67 29.80 16.48
N SER A 153 -1.64 29.55 15.68
CA SER A 153 -1.78 28.93 14.37
C SER A 153 -1.04 27.61 14.38
N ILE A 154 -1.69 26.58 13.86
CA ILE A 154 -1.11 25.25 13.67
C ILE A 154 -1.37 24.80 12.24
N THR A 155 -0.32 24.33 11.58
CA THR A 155 -0.39 23.80 10.22
C THR A 155 0.05 22.34 10.22
N TRP A 156 -0.70 21.48 9.53
CA TRP A 156 -0.37 20.07 9.37
C TRP A 156 -0.53 19.61 7.92
N THR A 157 0.12 18.49 7.59
CA THR A 157 -0.14 17.73 6.36
C THR A 157 -1.54 17.12 6.41
N SER A 158 -2.35 17.34 5.38
CA SER A 158 -3.72 16.84 5.30
C SER A 158 -3.99 16.07 4.01
N ASP A 159 -4.98 15.18 4.07
CA ASP A 159 -5.54 14.51 2.91
C ASP A 159 -6.77 15.29 2.44
N SER A 160 -6.93 15.44 1.12
CA SER A 160 -8.12 16.08 0.54
C SER A 160 -9.38 15.29 0.90
N ASP A 161 -10.49 16.00 1.16
CA ASP A 161 -11.78 15.41 1.54
C ASP A 161 -11.80 14.72 2.94
N SER A 162 -10.80 14.99 3.80
CA SER A 162 -10.77 14.55 5.20
C SER A 162 -11.20 15.65 6.18
N PHE A 163 -11.55 15.24 7.40
CA PHE A 163 -11.85 16.11 8.54
C PHE A 163 -10.90 15.81 9.70
N TYR A 164 -10.63 16.82 10.52
CA TYR A 164 -9.69 16.72 11.64
C TYR A 164 -10.26 17.27 12.93
N THR A 165 -9.90 16.61 14.03
CA THR A 165 -10.05 17.12 15.39
C THR A 165 -8.70 17.64 15.91
N LEU A 166 -8.70 18.84 16.48
CA LEU A 166 -7.56 19.39 17.19
C LEU A 166 -7.76 19.22 18.70
N GLU A 167 -6.84 18.51 19.34
CA GLU A 167 -6.87 18.31 20.80
C GLU A 167 -5.62 18.86 21.45
N SER A 168 -5.75 19.21 22.74
CA SER A 168 -4.64 19.64 23.56
C SER A 168 -4.59 18.97 24.92
N SER A 169 -3.40 18.93 25.50
CA SER A 169 -3.15 18.37 26.81
C SER A 169 -2.12 19.20 27.57
N VAL A 170 -2.15 19.12 28.90
CA VAL A 170 -1.13 19.71 29.77
C VAL A 170 -0.24 18.64 30.42
N ASP A 171 -0.59 17.36 30.27
CA ASP A 171 0.02 16.23 30.98
C ASP A 171 0.31 15.01 30.10
N LEU A 172 0.02 15.07 28.79
CA LEU A 172 0.09 13.98 27.80
C LEU A 172 -0.84 12.78 28.10
N ARG A 173 -1.76 12.91 29.05
CA ARG A 173 -2.65 11.82 29.49
C ARG A 173 -4.10 12.19 29.29
N SER A 174 -4.45 13.39 29.72
CA SER A 174 -5.79 13.96 29.65
C SER A 174 -5.82 14.90 28.45
N TRP A 175 -6.63 14.56 27.45
CA TRP A 175 -6.78 15.33 26.22
C TRP A 175 -8.13 16.04 26.21
N GLN A 176 -8.11 17.31 25.84
CA GLN A 176 -9.28 18.15 25.67
C GLN A 176 -9.32 18.62 24.22
N GLU A 177 -10.46 18.38 23.59
CA GLU A 177 -10.81 18.93 22.28
C GLU A 177 -10.80 20.45 22.31
N LEU A 178 -10.11 21.05 21.34
CA LEU A 178 -10.09 22.48 21.09
C LEU A 178 -11.09 22.85 19.99
N ASP A 179 -11.13 22.04 18.93
CA ASP A 179 -12.08 22.16 17.82
C ASP A 179 -12.21 20.81 17.09
N ASP A 180 -13.36 20.57 16.47
CA ASP A 180 -13.72 19.35 15.75
C ASP A 180 -14.22 19.65 14.33
N GLY A 181 -14.26 18.64 13.47
CA GLY A 181 -14.79 18.80 12.11
C GLY A 181 -14.05 19.83 11.25
N ILE A 182 -12.74 20.01 11.48
CA ILE A 182 -11.91 20.93 10.69
C ILE A 182 -11.74 20.32 9.30
N GLU A 183 -12.39 20.90 8.30
CA GLU A 183 -12.32 20.46 6.90
C GLU A 183 -10.91 20.70 6.32
N SER A 184 -10.40 19.69 5.62
CA SER A 184 -9.13 19.77 4.91
C SER A 184 -9.10 20.91 3.88
N GLN A 185 -7.98 21.64 3.83
CA GLN A 185 -7.74 22.69 2.83
C GLN A 185 -6.93 22.18 1.62
N GLY A 186 -6.70 20.86 1.52
CA GLY A 186 -5.91 20.22 0.46
C GLY A 186 -4.81 19.35 1.05
N GLU A 187 -3.59 19.47 0.53
CA GLU A 187 -2.40 18.73 1.02
C GLU A 187 -1.88 19.24 2.38
N GLU A 188 -2.26 20.46 2.75
CA GLU A 188 -1.95 21.08 4.04
C GLU A 188 -3.19 21.82 4.55
N THR A 189 -3.36 21.84 5.87
CA THR A 189 -4.44 22.58 6.53
C THR A 189 -3.84 23.46 7.62
N THR A 190 -4.19 24.75 7.61
CA THR A 190 -3.89 25.69 8.68
C THR A 190 -5.16 26.02 9.45
N HIS A 191 -5.06 25.97 10.77
CA HIS A 191 -6.16 26.33 11.65
C HIS A 191 -5.69 27.32 12.73
N ASP A 192 -6.44 28.42 12.83
CA ASP A 192 -6.17 29.54 13.72
C ASP A 192 -7.21 29.59 14.84
N LEU A 193 -6.75 29.71 16.07
CA LEU A 193 -7.63 29.85 17.24
C LEU A 193 -7.02 30.76 18.31
N ILE A 194 -7.84 31.14 19.29
CA ILE A 194 -7.41 31.93 20.44
C ILE A 194 -7.23 31.02 21.65
N LEU A 195 -6.00 30.88 22.14
CA LEU A 195 -5.72 30.12 23.35
C LEU A 195 -5.96 30.97 24.60
N VAL A 196 -7.04 30.66 25.33
CA VAL A 196 -7.45 31.47 26.50
C VAL A 196 -6.65 31.17 27.78
N ASP A 197 -6.00 30.00 27.83
CA ASP A 197 -5.35 29.46 29.02
C ASP A 197 -3.83 29.69 29.05
N LYS A 198 -3.33 30.16 30.20
CA LYS A 198 -1.93 30.58 30.41
C LYS A 198 -0.97 29.46 30.82
N ASN A 199 -1.25 28.20 30.48
CA ASN A 199 -0.35 27.11 30.84
C ASN A 199 0.99 27.28 30.11
N LYS A 200 2.10 27.28 30.86
CA LYS A 200 3.46 27.49 30.31
C LYS A 200 3.89 26.39 29.33
N SER A 201 3.22 25.25 29.34
CA SER A 201 3.46 24.14 28.43
C SER A 201 2.13 23.48 28.11
N ARG A 202 1.89 23.26 26.81
CA ARG A 202 0.71 22.59 26.27
C ARG A 202 1.21 21.68 25.14
N PHE A 203 0.61 20.50 25.04
CA PHE A 203 0.82 19.54 23.98
C PHE A 203 -0.38 19.57 23.05
N PHE A 204 -0.15 19.34 21.77
CA PHE A 204 -1.19 19.30 20.74
C PHE A 204 -1.10 17.97 20.01
N ARG A 205 -2.24 17.46 19.56
CA ARG A 205 -2.30 16.34 18.62
C ARG A 205 -3.45 16.57 17.65
N LEU A 206 -3.29 16.04 16.45
CA LEU A 206 -4.31 16.01 15.43
C LEU A 206 -4.83 14.57 15.33
N VAL A 207 -6.14 14.45 15.17
CA VAL A 207 -6.82 13.19 14.89
C VAL A 207 -7.56 13.38 13.57
N GLU A 208 -7.32 12.49 12.62
CA GLU A 208 -8.14 12.41 11.40
C GLU A 208 -9.43 11.64 11.72
N GLU A 209 -10.57 12.16 11.27
CA GLU A 209 -11.92 11.62 11.54
C GLU A 209 -12.40 10.60 10.49
#